data_AF-A0A428SCY5-F1
#
_entry.id   AF-A0A428SCY5-F1
#
_cell.length_a   1.000
_cell.length_b   1.000
_cell.length_c   1.000
_cell.angle_alpha   90.00
_cell.angle_beta   90.00
_cell.angle_gamma   90.00
#
_symmetry.space_group_name_H-M   'P 1'
#
loop_
_entity.id
_entity.type
_entity.pdbx_description
1 polymer ?
#
loop_
_entity_poly.entity_id
_entity_poly.type
_entity_poly.pdbx_seq_one_letter_code
_entity_poly.pdbx_strand_id
1 'polypeptide(L)'
;MAYSLMGIFDVTLQTAYGEGAERAFVRLVEKIMLSNGNQSVLDWAGKPAASHSSKAFPSSPRSYLGQTEYNLGRKLDMSMTIIGLRIPLLVLPLSKPRFLGHTKDDHYRVKFSLSDERISSLVNPVTVVILKGAYTKEQDWALGVYNYMPPYGIRGNGHPGIRALSVAYLLCRKSASDIGDAQVEHGMKAKDDYRFYGWRKISTTNFTTFTVKSIKEDEVMVMDKDFLEVVHL
;
A
#
# COMPACT_ATOMS: atom_id res chain seq x y z
N MET A 1 6.11 -21.48 18.71
CA MET A 1 5.30 -20.52 17.92
C MET A 1 5.72 -20.45 16.46
N ALA A 2 7.00 -20.24 16.10
CA ALA A 2 7.41 -20.10 14.68
C ALA A 2 7.08 -21.30 13.78
N TYR A 3 7.33 -22.54 14.23
CA TYR A 3 7.00 -23.75 13.46
C TYR A 3 5.49 -23.95 13.23
N SER A 4 4.65 -23.50 14.16
CA SER A 4 3.19 -23.61 14.02
C SER A 4 2.67 -22.71 12.89
N LEU A 5 3.24 -21.50 12.73
CA LEU A 5 2.86 -20.59 11.65
C LEU A 5 3.32 -21.11 10.28
N MET A 6 4.49 -21.73 10.20
CA MET A 6 4.96 -22.39 8.97
C MET A 6 3.96 -23.44 8.48
N GLY A 7 3.46 -24.28 9.39
CA GLY A 7 2.44 -25.29 9.06
C GLY A 7 1.08 -24.69 8.70
N ILE A 8 0.62 -23.66 9.42
CA ILE A 8 -0.69 -23.01 9.15
C ILE A 8 -0.71 -22.37 7.75
N PHE A 9 0.39 -21.76 7.33
CA PHE A 9 0.48 -21.07 6.05
C PHE A 9 1.09 -21.93 4.93
N ASP A 10 1.41 -23.20 5.21
CA ASP A 10 2.04 -24.13 4.27
C ASP A 10 3.33 -23.56 3.64
N VAL A 11 4.19 -22.95 4.47
CA VAL A 11 5.46 -22.36 4.04
C VAL A 11 6.65 -23.05 4.69
N THR A 12 7.70 -23.27 3.89
CA THR A 12 8.96 -23.82 4.37
C THR A 12 10.02 -22.74 4.50
N LEU A 13 10.64 -22.64 5.67
CA LEU A 13 11.65 -21.63 6.02
C LEU A 13 12.82 -22.29 6.76
N GLN A 14 14.05 -21.95 6.38
CA GLN A 14 15.23 -22.33 7.15
C GLN A 14 15.30 -21.50 8.44
N THR A 15 15.36 -22.19 9.58
CA THR A 15 15.48 -21.56 10.90
C THR A 15 16.84 -20.88 11.04
N ALA A 16 16.88 -19.57 11.29
CA ALA A 16 18.12 -18.85 11.57
C ALA A 16 18.15 -18.44 13.05
N TYR A 17 18.91 -19.18 13.85
CA TYR A 17 19.05 -18.90 15.27
C TYR A 17 19.71 -17.53 15.50
N GLY A 18 19.17 -16.75 16.45
CA GLY A 18 19.70 -15.42 16.78
C GLY A 18 19.33 -14.30 15.81
N GLU A 19 18.48 -14.53 14.80
CA GLU A 19 18.07 -13.48 13.84
C GLU A 19 17.17 -12.40 14.46
N GLY A 20 16.54 -12.72 15.60
CA GLY A 20 15.60 -11.83 16.30
C GLY A 20 14.17 -11.92 15.77
N ALA A 21 13.22 -11.50 16.61
CA ALA A 21 11.79 -11.72 16.33
C ALA A 21 11.28 -10.96 15.09
N GLU A 22 11.72 -9.71 14.88
CA GLU A 22 11.26 -8.90 13.73
C GLU A 22 11.76 -9.49 12.40
N ARG A 23 13.05 -9.87 12.30
CA ARG A 23 13.61 -10.48 11.09
C ARG A 23 12.96 -11.83 10.78
N ALA A 24 12.79 -12.68 11.79
CA ALA A 24 12.11 -13.97 11.63
C ALA A 24 10.67 -13.77 11.12
N PHE A 25 9.97 -12.74 11.63
CA PHE A 25 8.61 -12.42 11.20
C PHE A 25 8.57 -11.87 9.77
N VAL A 26 9.47 -10.96 9.40
CA VAL A 26 9.57 -10.44 8.02
C VAL A 26 9.78 -11.58 7.03
N ARG A 27 10.73 -12.49 7.31
CA ARG A 27 10.98 -13.66 6.44
C ARG A 27 9.76 -14.56 6.29
N LEU A 28 9.00 -14.74 7.37
CA LEU A 28 7.73 -15.48 7.32
C LEU A 28 6.72 -14.80 6.40
N VAL A 29 6.46 -13.51 6.61
CA VAL A 29 5.52 -12.72 5.80
C VAL A 29 5.94 -12.71 4.32
N GLU A 30 7.23 -12.53 4.04
CA GLU A 30 7.79 -12.60 2.70
C GLU A 30 7.54 -13.96 2.03
N LYS A 31 7.74 -15.08 2.74
CA LYS A 31 7.43 -16.40 2.19
C LYS A 31 5.94 -16.62 1.98
N ILE A 32 5.07 -16.09 2.84
CA ILE A 32 3.62 -16.16 2.64
C ILE A 32 3.21 -15.37 1.39
N MET A 33 3.77 -14.17 1.21
CA MET A 33 3.56 -13.34 0.02
C MET A 33 3.95 -14.08 -1.27
N LEU A 34 5.16 -14.65 -1.29
CA LEU A 34 5.74 -15.26 -2.50
C LEU A 34 5.22 -16.66 -2.80
N SER A 35 4.71 -17.41 -1.82
CA SER A 35 4.23 -18.78 -2.01
C SER A 35 2.84 -18.84 -2.64
N ASN A 36 1.89 -18.05 -2.13
CA ASN A 36 0.49 -18.17 -2.52
C ASN A 36 -0.09 -16.89 -3.14
N GLY A 37 0.68 -15.79 -3.16
CA GLY A 37 0.24 -14.51 -3.71
C GLY A 37 -0.98 -13.90 -3.01
N ASN A 38 -1.33 -14.39 -1.81
CA ASN A 38 -2.58 -14.04 -1.14
C ASN A 38 -2.56 -12.57 -0.69
N GLN A 39 -3.56 -11.79 -1.10
CA GLN A 39 -3.69 -10.37 -0.74
C GLN A 39 -3.83 -10.12 0.76
N SER A 40 -4.31 -11.11 1.54
CA SER A 40 -4.55 -10.93 2.98
C SER A 40 -3.29 -10.57 3.77
N VAL A 41 -2.13 -10.98 3.28
CA VAL A 41 -0.83 -10.67 3.89
C VAL A 41 -0.51 -9.16 3.85
N LEU A 42 -1.10 -8.42 2.91
CA LEU A 42 -0.92 -6.98 2.75
C LEU A 42 -1.77 -6.18 3.75
N ASP A 43 -2.77 -6.81 4.34
CA ASP A 43 -3.74 -6.16 5.19
C ASP A 43 -3.20 -6.00 6.60
N TRP A 44 -2.36 -4.98 6.78
CA TRP A 44 -1.73 -4.66 8.06
C TRP A 44 -1.58 -3.15 8.25
N ALA A 45 -1.64 -2.73 9.51
CA ALA A 45 -1.47 -1.35 9.94
C ALA A 45 -0.33 -1.20 10.97
N GLY A 46 0.06 0.03 11.24
CA GLY A 46 1.13 0.38 12.17
C GLY A 46 2.50 0.50 11.50
N LYS A 47 3.55 0.17 12.25
CA LYS A 47 4.93 0.44 11.87
C LYS A 47 5.47 -0.62 10.90
N PRO A 48 6.14 -0.22 9.82
CA PRO A 48 6.89 -1.15 9.00
C PRO A 48 8.07 -1.74 9.80
N ALA A 49 8.54 -2.90 9.39
CA ALA A 49 9.72 -3.53 9.97
C ALA A 49 10.97 -2.65 9.75
N ALA A 50 11.74 -2.42 10.81
CA ALA A 50 12.99 -1.66 10.73
C ALA A 50 14.13 -2.47 10.11
N SER A 51 14.04 -3.80 10.21
CA SER A 51 15.03 -4.74 9.69
C SER A 51 14.96 -4.99 8.19
N HIS A 52 14.07 -4.33 7.45
CA HIS A 52 13.89 -4.51 6.01
C HIS A 52 13.89 -3.16 5.26
N SER A 53 14.43 -3.12 4.05
CA SER A 53 14.53 -1.90 3.23
C SER A 53 13.17 -1.44 2.68
N SER A 54 12.36 -2.38 2.22
CA SER A 54 10.95 -2.16 1.84
C SER A 54 10.09 -1.82 3.04
N LYS A 55 9.18 -0.85 2.88
CA LYS A 55 8.18 -0.49 3.90
C LYS A 55 6.89 -1.33 3.79
N ALA A 56 6.88 -2.34 2.93
CA ALA A 56 5.74 -3.23 2.71
C ALA A 56 5.56 -4.31 3.79
N PHE A 57 6.56 -4.51 4.65
CA PHE A 57 6.53 -5.54 5.69
C PHE A 57 6.15 -4.98 7.06
N PRO A 58 5.24 -5.63 7.80
CA PRO A 58 4.90 -5.26 9.18
C PRO A 58 6.02 -5.63 10.15
N SER A 59 6.21 -4.84 11.21
CA SER A 59 7.22 -5.12 12.24
C SER A 59 6.86 -6.26 13.20
N SER A 60 5.59 -6.63 13.30
CA SER A 60 5.16 -7.72 14.19
C SER A 60 3.77 -8.25 13.85
N PRO A 61 3.37 -9.44 14.34
CA PRO A 61 2.00 -9.95 14.20
C PRO A 61 0.93 -8.99 14.72
N ARG A 62 1.28 -8.11 15.66
CA ARG A 62 0.36 -7.11 16.23
C ARG A 62 -0.19 -6.15 15.17
N SER A 63 0.53 -5.96 14.07
CA SER A 63 0.09 -5.13 12.93
C SER A 63 -1.17 -5.64 12.22
N TYR A 64 -1.57 -6.90 12.47
CA TYR A 64 -2.78 -7.50 11.93
C TYR A 64 -3.97 -7.47 12.92
N LEU A 65 -3.78 -6.95 14.14
CA LEU A 65 -4.88 -6.87 15.11
C LEU A 65 -5.94 -5.87 14.67
N GLY A 66 -7.21 -6.26 14.81
CA GLY A 66 -8.35 -5.42 14.40
C GLY A 66 -8.65 -5.47 12.91
N GLN A 67 -8.01 -6.40 12.18
CA GLN A 67 -8.36 -6.73 10.81
C GLN A 67 -9.79 -7.29 10.75
N THR A 68 -10.58 -6.83 9.80
CA THR A 68 -11.82 -7.50 9.39
C THR A 68 -11.54 -8.30 8.12
N GLU A 69 -12.13 -9.49 7.97
CA GLU A 69 -11.99 -10.28 6.74
C GLU A 69 -12.61 -9.54 5.56
N TYR A 70 -11.80 -8.75 4.85
CA TYR A 70 -12.16 -8.28 3.52
C TYR A 70 -12.05 -9.47 2.55
N ASN A 71 -12.84 -9.50 1.48
CA ASN A 71 -12.80 -10.54 0.45
C ASN A 71 -11.43 -10.58 -0.28
N LEU A 72 -10.41 -11.11 0.39
CA LEU A 72 -8.97 -11.09 0.05
C LEU A 72 -8.52 -12.39 -0.62
N GLY A 73 -9.44 -13.28 -1.00
CA GLY A 73 -9.14 -14.59 -1.58
C GLY A 73 -8.54 -14.59 -2.99
N ARG A 74 -8.07 -13.44 -3.48
CA ARG A 74 -7.43 -13.33 -4.79
C ARG A 74 -5.92 -13.26 -4.68
N LYS A 75 -5.26 -13.73 -5.74
CA LYS A 75 -3.81 -13.72 -5.85
C LYS A 75 -3.36 -12.46 -6.59
N LEU A 76 -2.32 -11.81 -6.08
CA LEU A 76 -1.56 -10.79 -6.80
C LEU A 76 -0.20 -11.36 -7.20
N ASP A 77 0.27 -10.94 -8.37
CA ASP A 77 1.64 -11.18 -8.81
C ASP A 77 2.59 -10.27 -8.01
N MET A 78 3.12 -10.80 -6.91
CA MET A 78 4.04 -10.13 -6.01
C MET A 78 5.44 -10.74 -6.13
N SER A 79 6.47 -9.90 -6.18
CA SER A 79 7.86 -10.37 -6.23
C SER A 79 8.78 -9.43 -5.46
N MET A 80 9.81 -10.01 -4.84
CA MET A 80 10.87 -9.23 -4.23
C MET A 80 11.91 -8.81 -5.29
N THR A 81 12.29 -7.55 -5.25
CA THR A 81 13.33 -6.96 -6.12
C THR A 81 14.37 -6.25 -5.26
N ILE A 82 15.50 -5.88 -5.86
CA ILE A 82 16.54 -5.09 -5.20
C ILE A 82 16.04 -3.72 -4.70
N ILE A 83 14.98 -3.17 -5.30
CA ILE A 83 14.40 -1.88 -4.94
C ILE A 83 13.25 -1.98 -3.93
N GLY A 84 12.68 -3.17 -3.71
CA GLY A 84 11.56 -3.38 -2.79
C GLY A 84 10.57 -4.44 -3.26
N LEU A 85 9.39 -4.45 -2.64
CA LEU A 85 8.30 -5.34 -3.02
C LEU A 85 7.64 -4.81 -4.30
N ARG A 86 7.79 -5.53 -5.41
CA ARG A 86 7.08 -5.26 -6.66
C ARG A 86 5.66 -5.82 -6.55
N ILE A 87 4.66 -4.95 -6.67
CA ILE A 87 3.24 -5.31 -6.53
C ILE A 87 2.37 -4.46 -7.45
N PRO A 88 1.39 -5.05 -8.17
CA PRO A 88 0.40 -4.30 -8.91
C PRO A 88 -0.70 -3.78 -7.97
N LEU A 89 -0.90 -2.46 -7.97
CA LEU A 89 -1.93 -1.78 -7.19
C LEU A 89 -2.81 -0.94 -8.10
N LEU A 90 -4.08 -0.79 -7.73
CA LEU A 90 -4.91 0.26 -8.32
C LEU A 90 -4.61 1.58 -7.58
N VAL A 91 -3.91 2.49 -8.23
CA VAL A 91 -3.44 3.77 -7.68
C VAL A 91 -4.49 4.84 -7.92
N LEU A 92 -5.25 5.19 -6.88
CA LEU A 92 -6.26 6.24 -6.94
C LEU A 92 -5.65 7.56 -6.42
N PRO A 93 -5.48 8.58 -7.27
CA PRO A 93 -4.82 9.81 -6.88
C PRO A 93 -5.69 10.61 -5.89
N LEU A 94 -5.04 11.21 -4.89
CA LEU A 94 -5.68 11.95 -3.82
C LEU A 94 -5.36 13.44 -3.94
N SER A 95 -6.33 14.28 -3.56
CA SER A 95 -6.13 15.69 -3.31
C SER A 95 -5.18 15.90 -2.12
N LYS A 96 -4.66 17.13 -1.98
CA LYS A 96 -3.85 17.49 -0.81
C LYS A 96 -4.62 17.18 0.49
N PRO A 97 -3.94 16.59 1.49
CA PRO A 97 -4.55 16.25 2.77
C PRO A 97 -5.10 17.49 3.48
N ARG A 98 -6.35 17.40 3.95
CA ARG A 98 -6.93 18.37 4.88
C ARG A 98 -6.62 17.93 6.30
N PHE A 99 -5.92 18.77 7.04
CA PHE A 99 -5.63 18.53 8.45
C PHE A 99 -6.91 18.63 9.30
N LEU A 100 -7.18 17.62 10.11
CA LEU A 100 -8.33 17.58 11.02
C LEU A 100 -7.94 17.80 12.49
N GLY A 101 -6.69 17.53 12.87
CA GLY A 101 -6.21 17.72 14.23
C GLY A 101 -5.05 16.82 14.62
N HIS A 102 -4.55 17.04 15.84
CA HIS A 102 -3.51 16.23 16.46
C HIS A 102 -4.13 15.09 17.27
N THR A 103 -3.39 13.99 17.39
CA THR A 103 -3.62 12.96 18.39
C THR A 103 -2.58 13.07 19.50
N LYS A 104 -2.77 12.38 20.62
CA LYS A 104 -1.90 12.49 21.79
C LYS A 104 -0.45 11.99 21.55
N ASP A 105 -0.24 11.20 20.50
CA ASP A 105 1.01 10.46 20.27
C ASP A 105 1.83 10.98 19.07
N ASP A 106 1.83 12.29 18.81
CA ASP A 106 2.54 12.90 17.66
C ASP A 106 2.07 12.39 16.26
N HIS A 107 0.80 11.97 16.17
CA HIS A 107 0.16 11.65 14.89
C HIS A 107 -0.84 12.73 14.49
N TYR A 108 -0.97 12.92 13.18
CA TYR A 108 -1.94 13.80 12.55
C TYR A 108 -3.13 13.01 12.04
N ARG A 109 -4.33 13.48 12.38
CA ARG A 109 -5.55 13.03 11.72
C ARG A 109 -5.74 13.87 10.47
N VAL A 110 -5.74 13.22 9.31
CA VAL A 110 -5.85 13.87 8.01
C VAL A 110 -6.98 13.26 7.20
N LYS A 111 -7.63 14.10 6.40
CA LYS A 111 -8.71 13.72 5.50
C LYS A 111 -8.25 13.89 4.06
N PHE A 112 -8.37 12.84 3.27
CA PHE A 112 -8.11 12.86 1.84
C PHE A 112 -9.41 12.75 1.06
N SER A 113 -9.42 13.31 -0.13
CA SER A 113 -10.47 13.11 -1.14
C SER A 113 -9.78 12.69 -2.43
N LEU A 114 -10.46 11.96 -3.31
CA LEU A 114 -9.88 11.62 -4.61
C LEU A 114 -9.76 12.90 -5.45
N SER A 115 -8.66 13.03 -6.17
CA SER A 115 -8.44 14.16 -7.08
C SER A 115 -9.07 13.94 -8.46
N ASP A 116 -9.29 12.69 -8.85
CA ASP A 116 -9.88 12.36 -10.16
C ASP A 116 -11.40 12.56 -10.15
N GLU A 117 -11.88 13.48 -10.99
CA GLU A 117 -13.30 13.86 -11.09
C GLU A 117 -14.21 12.70 -11.49
N ARG A 118 -13.68 11.70 -12.21
CA ARG A 118 -14.45 10.52 -12.66
C ARG A 118 -14.93 9.67 -11.49
N ILE A 119 -14.22 9.70 -10.37
CA ILE A 119 -14.43 8.80 -9.21
C ILE A 119 -14.60 9.53 -7.88
N SER A 120 -14.28 10.84 -7.80
CA SER A 120 -14.32 11.61 -6.56
C SER A 120 -15.72 11.72 -5.95
N SER A 121 -16.77 11.76 -6.78
CA SER A 121 -18.16 11.78 -6.32
C SER A 121 -18.63 10.42 -5.78
N LEU A 122 -18.03 9.33 -6.26
CA LEU A 122 -18.40 7.96 -5.97
C LEU A 122 -17.74 7.42 -4.70
N VAL A 123 -16.59 7.96 -4.30
CA VAL A 123 -15.85 7.48 -3.13
C VAL A 123 -15.97 8.46 -1.97
N ASN A 124 -16.27 7.95 -0.78
CA ASN A 124 -16.28 8.78 0.42
C ASN A 124 -14.86 9.25 0.78
N PRO A 125 -14.69 10.50 1.25
CA PRO A 125 -13.39 10.97 1.72
C PRO A 125 -12.80 10.06 2.80
N VAL A 126 -11.51 9.77 2.68
CA VAL A 126 -10.81 8.81 3.54
C VAL A 126 -10.13 9.56 4.68
N THR A 127 -10.34 9.10 5.91
CA THR A 127 -9.67 9.66 7.08
C THR A 127 -8.64 8.68 7.60
N VAL A 128 -7.41 9.15 7.75
CA VAL A 128 -6.28 8.33 8.23
C VAL A 128 -5.51 9.07 9.31
N VAL A 129 -4.78 8.31 10.11
CA VAL A 129 -3.89 8.83 11.15
C VAL A 129 -2.46 8.47 10.79
N ILE A 130 -1.62 9.48 10.56
CA ILE A 130 -0.25 9.35 10.10
C ILE A 130 0.72 10.00 11.09
N LEU A 131 1.96 9.53 11.13
CA LEU A 131 3.02 10.20 11.92
C LEU A 131 3.24 11.63 11.41
N LYS A 132 3.42 12.59 12.32
CA LYS A 132 3.67 14.01 11.98
C LYS A 132 4.78 14.20 10.95
N GLY A 133 5.89 13.48 11.09
CA GLY A 133 7.04 13.55 10.17
C GLY A 133 6.82 12.92 8.79
N ALA A 134 5.71 12.21 8.57
CA ALA A 134 5.38 11.63 7.26
C ALA A 134 4.80 12.69 6.29
N TYR A 135 4.34 13.83 6.80
CA TYR A 135 3.78 14.89 6.01
C TYR A 135 4.87 15.83 5.49
N THR A 136 4.96 16.01 4.18
CA THR A 136 5.72 17.13 3.58
C THR A 136 4.85 17.87 2.57
N LYS A 137 5.10 19.18 2.37
CA LYS A 137 4.22 20.06 1.58
C LYS A 137 4.19 19.75 0.09
N GLU A 138 5.21 19.05 -0.42
CA GLU A 138 5.48 18.85 -1.86
C GLU A 138 5.42 17.36 -2.24
N GLN A 139 4.33 16.71 -1.86
CA GLN A 139 4.07 15.31 -2.16
C GLN A 139 2.78 15.11 -2.92
N ASP A 140 2.83 14.23 -3.91
CA ASP A 140 1.64 13.62 -4.48
C ASP A 140 1.19 12.49 -3.57
N TRP A 141 -0.12 12.30 -3.47
CA TRP A 141 -0.74 11.30 -2.60
C TRP A 141 -1.64 10.38 -3.44
N ALA A 142 -1.71 9.11 -3.06
CA ALA A 142 -2.62 8.16 -3.67
C ALA A 142 -3.05 7.07 -2.68
N LEU A 143 -4.16 6.41 -2.99
CA LEU A 143 -4.53 5.13 -2.40
C LEU A 143 -4.06 4.01 -3.34
N GLY A 144 -3.18 3.14 -2.86
CA GLY A 144 -2.83 1.90 -3.55
C GLY A 144 -3.76 0.78 -3.11
N VAL A 145 -4.87 0.56 -3.83
CA VAL A 145 -5.84 -0.49 -3.51
C VAL A 145 -5.24 -1.85 -3.86
N TYR A 146 -5.17 -2.76 -2.89
CA TYR A 146 -4.63 -4.10 -3.08
C TYR A 146 -5.70 -5.18 -3.17
N ASN A 147 -6.91 -4.96 -2.64
CA ASN A 147 -8.03 -5.91 -2.77
C ASN A 147 -8.89 -5.68 -4.04
N TYR A 148 -8.30 -5.08 -5.07
CA TYR A 148 -8.97 -4.88 -6.35
C TYR A 148 -9.16 -6.21 -7.08
N MET A 149 -10.14 -6.24 -7.95
CA MET A 149 -10.37 -7.31 -8.91
C MET A 149 -9.38 -7.13 -10.08
N PRO A 150 -8.46 -8.08 -10.32
CA PRO A 150 -7.52 -7.99 -11.43
C PRO A 150 -8.22 -7.99 -12.80
N PRO A 151 -7.60 -7.41 -13.83
CA PRO A 151 -8.16 -7.40 -15.20
C PRO A 151 -8.20 -8.79 -15.84
N TYR A 152 -7.51 -9.77 -15.26
CA TYR A 152 -7.48 -11.15 -15.73
C TYR A 152 -8.52 -11.98 -14.96
N GLY A 153 -9.46 -12.62 -15.67
CA GLY A 153 -10.51 -13.45 -15.05
C GLY A 153 -11.79 -13.56 -15.89
N ILE A 154 -12.87 -14.04 -15.27
CA ILE A 154 -14.14 -14.40 -15.94
C ILE A 154 -14.85 -13.18 -16.58
N ARG A 155 -14.55 -11.94 -16.17
CA ARG A 155 -15.05 -10.75 -16.88
C ARG A 155 -14.21 -10.50 -18.13
N GLY A 156 -14.82 -10.75 -19.29
CA GLY A 156 -14.21 -10.56 -20.62
C GLY A 156 -13.93 -9.11 -21.04
N ASN A 157 -13.98 -8.13 -20.12
CA ASN A 157 -13.68 -6.74 -20.45
C ASN A 157 -12.20 -6.39 -20.24
N GLY A 158 -11.42 -7.20 -19.51
CA GLY A 158 -9.99 -6.97 -19.31
C GLY A 158 -9.67 -5.75 -18.45
N HIS A 159 -10.63 -5.22 -17.69
CA HIS A 159 -10.46 -4.04 -16.85
C HIS A 159 -10.42 -4.40 -15.35
N PRO A 160 -9.60 -3.70 -14.54
CA PRO A 160 -9.62 -3.89 -13.10
C PRO A 160 -10.94 -3.38 -12.50
N GLY A 161 -11.26 -3.78 -11.27
CA GLY A 161 -12.44 -3.28 -10.58
C GLY A 161 -12.27 -3.14 -9.08
N ILE A 162 -13.04 -2.24 -8.46
CA ILE A 162 -13.06 -2.04 -7.01
C ILE A 162 -14.41 -2.48 -6.43
N ARG A 163 -14.38 -2.91 -5.16
CA ARG A 163 -15.57 -3.36 -4.42
C ARG A 163 -16.16 -2.22 -3.61
N ALA A 164 -17.41 -2.40 -3.16
CA ALA A 164 -18.11 -1.47 -2.28
C ALA A 164 -17.28 -1.09 -1.03
N LEU A 165 -16.62 -2.07 -0.40
CA LEU A 165 -15.63 -1.86 0.66
C LEU A 165 -14.25 -2.26 0.16
N SER A 166 -13.37 -1.28 0.04
CA SER A 166 -12.01 -1.45 -0.49
C SER A 166 -10.96 -1.11 0.55
N VAL A 167 -9.83 -1.82 0.49
CA VAL A 167 -8.68 -1.62 1.36
C VAL A 167 -7.46 -1.22 0.55
N ALA A 168 -6.69 -0.28 1.09
CA ALA A 168 -5.60 0.33 0.38
C ALA A 168 -4.43 0.66 1.29
N TYR A 169 -3.29 0.92 0.67
CA TYR A 169 -2.20 1.65 1.30
C TYR A 169 -2.32 3.14 1.03
N LEU A 170 -1.99 3.96 2.02
CA LEU A 170 -1.69 5.36 1.77
C LEU A 170 -0.29 5.45 1.14
N LEU A 171 -0.23 5.98 -0.06
CA LEU A 171 1.01 6.16 -0.82
C LEU A 171 1.35 7.64 -0.93
N CYS A 172 2.64 7.93 -0.92
CA CYS A 172 3.16 9.24 -1.28
C CYS A 172 4.35 9.12 -2.25
N ARG A 173 4.57 10.14 -3.05
CA ARG A 173 5.82 10.34 -3.80
C ARG A 173 6.15 11.82 -3.87
N LYS A 174 7.40 12.15 -4.22
CA LYS A 174 7.79 13.55 -4.46
C LYS A 174 6.99 14.11 -5.64
N SER A 175 6.41 15.30 -5.50
CA SER A 175 5.58 15.87 -6.56
C SER A 175 6.41 16.22 -7.79
N ALA A 176 5.83 16.03 -8.98
CA ALA A 176 6.50 16.29 -10.25
C ALA A 176 6.89 17.78 -10.42
N SER A 177 6.17 18.73 -9.80
CA SER A 177 6.53 20.16 -9.84
C SER A 177 7.89 20.49 -9.19
N ASP A 178 8.42 19.54 -8.40
CA ASP A 178 9.71 19.64 -7.72
C ASP A 178 10.83 18.92 -8.51
N ILE A 179 10.44 18.20 -9.57
CA ILE A 179 11.27 17.88 -10.73
C ILE A 179 11.02 19.05 -11.67
N GLY A 180 11.58 20.22 -11.36
CA GLY A 180 11.36 21.40 -12.19
C GLY A 180 11.59 21.09 -13.68
N ASP A 181 11.11 21.98 -14.54
CA ASP A 181 11.74 22.23 -15.85
C ASP A 181 13.20 22.67 -15.66
N ALA A 182 14.00 21.91 -14.92
CA ALA A 182 15.43 21.93 -15.01
C ALA A 182 15.68 21.52 -16.45
N GLN A 183 15.96 22.51 -17.29
CA GLN A 183 16.73 22.29 -18.50
C GLN A 183 17.87 21.37 -18.08
N VAL A 184 17.79 20.11 -18.48
CA VAL A 184 18.83 19.13 -18.18
C VAL A 184 20.01 19.49 -19.07
N GLU A 185 20.73 20.53 -18.67
CA GLU A 185 21.97 20.91 -19.30
C GLU A 185 22.98 19.79 -19.03
N HIS A 186 23.50 19.22 -20.12
CA HIS A 186 24.47 18.15 -20.05
C HIS A 186 25.70 18.61 -19.23
N GLY A 187 26.04 17.87 -18.17
CA GLY A 187 27.22 18.14 -17.34
C GLY A 187 26.94 18.87 -16.01
N MET A 188 25.69 19.21 -15.68
CA MET A 188 25.38 19.76 -14.35
C MET A 188 25.42 18.70 -13.24
N LYS A 189 25.94 19.09 -12.08
CA LYS A 189 25.95 18.28 -10.86
C LYS A 189 24.58 18.34 -10.19
N ALA A 190 23.75 17.34 -10.42
CA ALA A 190 22.59 17.10 -9.56
C ALA A 190 23.08 16.52 -8.22
N LYS A 191 22.45 16.92 -7.12
CA LYS A 191 22.64 16.24 -5.85
C LYS A 191 22.02 14.85 -6.03
N ASP A 192 22.87 13.83 -6.01
CA ASP A 192 22.45 12.44 -6.22
C ASP A 192 21.50 12.04 -5.08
N ASP A 193 20.20 12.20 -5.32
CA ASP A 193 19.18 11.76 -4.40
C ASP A 193 18.83 10.33 -4.81
N TYR A 194 19.56 9.36 -4.27
CA TYR A 194 19.29 7.90 -4.40
C TYR A 194 17.88 7.49 -3.94
N ARG A 195 16.98 8.44 -3.66
CA ARG A 195 15.60 8.20 -3.28
C ARG A 195 14.84 7.78 -4.53
N PHE A 196 14.36 6.55 -4.51
CA PHE A 196 13.35 6.03 -5.40
C PHE A 196 12.21 7.05 -5.59
N TYR A 197 12.01 7.53 -6.81
CA TYR A 197 10.97 8.51 -7.18
C TYR A 197 9.57 7.89 -7.28
N GLY A 198 9.45 6.56 -7.15
CA GLY A 198 8.18 5.87 -7.16
C GLY A 198 7.39 6.00 -5.86
N TRP A 199 6.23 5.37 -5.83
CA TRP A 199 5.33 5.37 -4.68
C TRP A 199 5.96 4.73 -3.45
N ARG A 200 5.81 5.41 -2.31
CA ARG A 200 6.21 4.90 -0.99
C ARG A 200 4.98 4.70 -0.12
N LYS A 201 4.89 3.55 0.55
CA LYS A 201 3.90 3.32 1.60
C LYS A 201 4.15 4.23 2.80
N ILE A 202 3.11 4.95 3.24
CA ILE A 202 3.08 5.68 4.50
C ILE A 202 2.49 4.80 5.59
N SER A 203 3.15 4.79 6.75
CA SER A 203 2.66 4.11 7.94
C SER A 203 1.43 4.84 8.48
N THR A 204 0.32 4.10 8.62
CA THR A 204 -0.92 4.55 9.24
C THR A 204 -1.15 3.75 10.53
N THR A 205 -1.77 4.35 11.55
CA THR A 205 -2.07 3.61 12.79
C THR A 205 -3.17 2.57 12.59
N ASN A 206 -4.10 2.87 11.67
CA ASN A 206 -5.26 2.04 11.37
C ASN A 206 -5.21 1.57 9.91
N PHE A 207 -5.98 0.54 9.60
CA PHE A 207 -6.25 0.12 8.22
C PHE A 207 -6.84 1.27 7.43
N THR A 208 -6.37 1.45 6.20
CA THR A 208 -6.90 2.48 5.29
C THR A 208 -7.98 1.85 4.44
N THR A 209 -9.23 2.10 4.80
CA THR A 209 -10.41 1.58 4.10
C THR A 209 -11.23 2.73 3.54
N PHE A 210 -11.96 2.45 2.47
CA PHE A 210 -12.91 3.40 1.92
C PHE A 210 -14.11 2.67 1.32
N THR A 211 -15.22 3.40 1.25
CA THR A 211 -16.46 2.89 0.66
C THR A 211 -16.78 3.61 -0.63
N VAL A 212 -17.20 2.82 -1.61
CA VAL A 212 -17.70 3.30 -2.88
C VAL A 212 -19.22 3.29 -2.82
N LYS A 213 -19.83 4.43 -3.15
CA LYS A 213 -21.27 4.63 -3.12
C LYS A 213 -21.95 3.79 -4.20
N SER A 214 -23.16 3.33 -3.90
CA SER A 214 -24.07 2.73 -4.89
C SER A 214 -23.56 1.44 -5.55
N ILE A 215 -22.68 0.69 -4.90
CA ILE A 215 -22.25 -0.66 -5.32
C ILE A 215 -22.75 -1.68 -4.29
N LYS A 216 -23.36 -2.77 -4.75
CA LYS A 216 -23.73 -3.91 -3.87
C LYS A 216 -22.51 -4.75 -3.50
N GLU A 217 -22.66 -5.64 -2.52
CA GLU A 217 -21.55 -6.44 -1.99
C GLU A 217 -20.91 -7.39 -3.05
N ASP A 218 -21.72 -7.88 -3.98
CA ASP A 218 -21.34 -8.76 -5.09
C ASP A 218 -20.94 -8.02 -6.37
N GLU A 219 -21.15 -6.71 -6.41
CA GLU A 219 -20.85 -5.85 -7.55
C GLU A 219 -19.43 -5.26 -7.46
N VAL A 220 -18.90 -4.90 -8.62
CA VAL A 220 -17.60 -4.23 -8.76
C VAL A 220 -17.74 -3.06 -9.71
N MET A 221 -17.18 -1.91 -9.33
CA MET A 221 -17.04 -0.77 -10.21
C MET A 221 -15.83 -0.99 -11.10
N VAL A 222 -16.08 -1.03 -12.41
CA VAL A 222 -15.03 -1.20 -13.41
C VAL A 222 -14.19 0.08 -13.46
N MET A 223 -12.89 -0.10 -13.47
CA MET A 223 -11.90 0.97 -13.45
C MET A 223 -11.12 0.99 -14.76
N ASP A 224 -10.66 2.18 -15.13
CA ASP A 224 -9.72 2.33 -16.24
C ASP A 224 -8.41 1.57 -15.93
N LYS A 225 -7.76 1.05 -16.97
CA LYS A 225 -6.43 0.42 -16.86
C LYS A 225 -5.37 1.43 -16.46
N ASP A 226 -5.56 2.71 -16.73
CA ASP A 226 -4.62 3.77 -16.37
C ASP A 226 -4.42 3.92 -14.85
N PHE A 227 -5.38 3.45 -14.05
CA PHE A 227 -5.23 3.40 -12.59
C PHE A 227 -4.41 2.20 -12.12
N LEU A 228 -4.15 1.20 -12.94
CA LEU A 228 -3.40 0.00 -12.56
C LEU A 228 -1.90 0.24 -12.78
N GLU A 229 -1.15 0.36 -11.69
CA GLU A 229 0.28 0.61 -11.71
C GLU A 229 1.04 -0.51 -10.98
N VAL A 230 2.18 -0.92 -11.52
CA VAL A 230 3.12 -1.79 -10.80
C VAL A 230 4.06 -0.90 -10.00
N VAL A 231 3.94 -0.96 -8.67
CA VAL A 231 4.73 -0.14 -7.75
C VAL A 231 5.79 -0.98 -7.05
N HIS A 232 6.82 -0.31 -6.51
CA HIS A 232 7.83 -0.92 -5.67
C HIS A 232 7.80 -0.25 -4.29
N LEU A 233 7.37 -1.01 -3.27
CA LEU A 233 7.18 -0.53 -1.89
C LEU A 233 8.34 -0.90 -0.96
#